data_AF-A0A2D3W3J1-F1
#
_entry.id   AF-A0A2D3W3J1-F1
#
_cell.length_a   1.000
_cell.length_b   1.000
_cell.length_c   1.000
_cell.angle_alpha   90.00
_cell.angle_beta   90.00
_cell.angle_gamma   90.00
#
_symmetry.space_group_name_H-M   'P 1'
#
loop_
_entity.id
_entity.type
_entity.pdbx_description
1 polymer ?
#
loop_
_entity_poly.entity_id
_entity_poly.type
_entity_poly.pdbx_seq_one_letter_code
_entity_poly.pdbx_strand_id
1 'polypeptide(L)'
;MKKDYNWIKKSQKGLFLENILKKIEELSTLCEQTLNSPNFKTQEEDKNIALQIKAFNGIISDCKMEVKNTDFTHKEYILKTLYDLDINHLTYLQIEEKLDLFMKNHIGSDEDYEGIISLLKKIIYDLDNISQSIQYQVEAIVFTKQSPLFLFQKKLNRYNEKLIKLKKIKDSLQKKLELVSEYLANQLIENFYNFFIFISFLLNTPKIAKNDMLLIKIANILTRYIEIIEPALSNRSLHYKDMIYHYALFEIKELKEQILKSTL
;
A
#
# COMPACT_ATOMS: atom_id res chain seq x y z
N MET A 1 -12.02 36.51 -18.05
CA MET A 1 -12.84 35.40 -17.53
C MET A 1 -13.19 35.66 -16.07
N LYS A 2 -14.47 35.88 -15.75
CA LYS A 2 -14.94 35.95 -14.35
C LYS A 2 -14.99 34.52 -13.81
N LYS A 3 -14.14 34.19 -12.81
CA LYS A 3 -14.25 32.91 -12.08
C LYS A 3 -15.54 32.95 -11.27
N ASP A 4 -16.41 31.96 -11.48
CA ASP A 4 -17.70 31.86 -10.82
C ASP A 4 -17.48 31.30 -9.39
N TYR A 5 -17.61 32.19 -8.40
CA TYR A 5 -17.38 31.90 -6.98
C TYR A 5 -18.66 31.47 -6.24
N ASN A 6 -19.69 31.03 -6.96
CA ASN A 6 -20.96 30.61 -6.37
C ASN A 6 -20.84 29.42 -5.39
N TRP A 7 -19.75 28.65 -5.43
CA TRP A 7 -19.47 27.60 -4.44
C TRP A 7 -19.03 28.14 -3.07
N ILE A 8 -18.52 29.39 -2.99
CA ILE A 8 -18.14 30.05 -1.72
C ILE A 8 -19.37 30.32 -0.83
N LYS A 9 -20.55 30.55 -1.42
CA LYS A 9 -21.80 30.70 -0.66
C LYS A 9 -22.33 29.38 -0.12
N LYS A 10 -22.05 28.24 -0.79
CA LYS A 10 -22.43 26.91 -0.30
C LYS A 10 -21.54 26.41 0.85
N SER A 11 -20.29 26.87 0.94
CA SER A 11 -19.36 26.48 2.01
C SER A 11 -19.52 27.27 3.32
N GLN A 12 -20.42 28.26 3.40
CA GLN A 12 -20.62 29.13 4.57
C GLN A 12 -21.53 28.56 5.67
N LYS A 13 -21.80 27.26 5.71
CA LYS A 13 -22.53 26.65 6.84
C LYS A 13 -21.53 26.14 7.88
N GLY A 14 -21.51 26.75 9.07
CA GLY A 14 -20.74 26.30 10.23
C GLY A 14 -20.88 24.79 10.52
N LEU A 15 -22.02 24.20 10.13
CA LEU A 15 -22.30 22.76 10.13
C LEU A 15 -21.26 21.90 9.38
N PHE A 16 -20.68 22.39 8.28
CA PHE A 16 -19.68 21.64 7.51
C PHE A 16 -18.36 21.53 8.27
N LEU A 17 -17.93 22.62 8.91
CA LEU A 17 -16.73 22.66 9.73
C LEU A 17 -16.88 21.89 11.04
N GLU A 18 -18.06 21.90 11.66
CA GLU A 18 -18.36 21.08 12.84
C GLU A 18 -18.41 19.59 12.50
N ASN A 19 -19.03 19.20 11.39
CA ASN A 19 -19.03 17.81 10.94
C ASN A 19 -17.62 17.32 10.58
N ILE A 20 -16.80 18.18 9.98
CA ILE A 20 -15.38 17.89 9.73
C ILE A 20 -14.62 17.72 11.05
N LEU A 21 -14.81 18.60 12.03
CA LEU A 21 -14.15 18.50 13.32
C LEU A 21 -14.54 17.24 14.08
N LYS A 22 -15.84 16.90 14.07
CA LYS A 22 -16.33 15.67 14.66
C LYS A 22 -15.72 14.44 14.00
N LYS A 23 -15.62 14.45 12.66
CA LYS A 23 -14.96 13.38 11.91
C LYS A 23 -13.46 13.30 12.19
N ILE A 24 -12.78 14.43 12.43
CA ILE A 24 -11.38 14.45 12.86
C ILE A 24 -11.21 13.84 14.26
N GLU A 25 -12.10 14.15 15.21
CA GLU A 25 -12.07 13.58 16.57
C GLU A 25 -12.40 12.09 16.58
N GLU A 26 -13.40 11.66 15.79
CA GLU A 26 -13.72 10.25 15.55
C GLU A 26 -12.53 9.52 14.93
N LEU A 27 -11.86 10.12 13.95
CA LEU A 27 -10.67 9.53 13.33
C LEU A 27 -9.49 9.49 14.30
N SER A 28 -9.27 10.54 15.10
CA SER A 28 -8.19 10.59 16.11
C SER A 28 -8.39 9.52 17.19
N THR A 29 -9.62 9.32 17.66
CA THR A 29 -9.95 8.27 18.64
C THR A 29 -9.83 6.88 18.03
N LEU A 30 -10.27 6.68 16.78
CA LEU A 30 -10.04 5.43 16.05
C LEU A 30 -8.54 5.14 15.90
N CYS A 31 -7.75 6.17 15.60
CA CYS A 31 -6.29 6.06 15.51
C CYS A 31 -5.67 5.67 16.84
N GLU A 32 -6.04 6.34 17.94
CA GLU A 32 -5.57 6.02 19.31
C GLU A 32 -5.93 4.59 19.72
N GLN A 33 -7.13 4.12 19.38
CA GLN A 33 -7.56 2.73 19.64
C GLN A 33 -6.77 1.72 18.82
N THR A 34 -6.54 2.02 17.53
CA THR A 34 -5.74 1.15 16.66
C THR A 34 -4.25 1.17 17.04
N LEU A 35 -3.76 2.27 17.63
CA LEU A 35 -2.37 2.48 18.10
C LEU A 35 -2.01 1.67 19.35
N ASN A 36 -3.00 1.15 20.09
CA ASN A 36 -2.78 0.37 21.31
C ASN A 36 -2.62 -1.15 21.08
N SER A 37 -2.32 -1.58 19.85
CA SER A 37 -2.12 -2.99 19.48
C SER A 37 -0.97 -3.13 18.48
N PRO A 38 -0.28 -4.29 18.47
CA PRO A 38 0.89 -4.62 19.29
C PRO A 38 2.10 -3.71 19.03
N ASN A 39 3.09 -3.75 19.92
CA ASN A 39 4.41 -3.15 19.67
C ASN A 39 5.04 -3.78 18.42
N PHE A 40 5.07 -3.04 17.32
CA PHE A 40 5.86 -3.40 16.14
C PHE A 40 7.33 -3.47 16.57
N LYS A 41 7.88 -4.68 16.67
CA LYS A 41 9.32 -4.84 16.80
C LYS A 41 9.93 -4.43 15.46
N THR A 42 10.52 -3.24 15.40
CA THR A 42 11.50 -2.96 14.37
C THR A 42 12.58 -4.03 14.47
N GLN A 43 12.87 -4.72 13.37
CA GLN A 43 14.05 -5.58 13.31
C GLN A 43 15.26 -4.70 13.67
N GLU A 44 16.09 -5.17 14.61
CA GLU A 44 17.30 -4.48 15.03
C GLU A 44 18.13 -4.10 13.81
N GLU A 45 18.75 -2.91 13.82
CA GLU A 45 19.66 -2.46 12.77
C GLU A 45 20.82 -3.46 12.63
N ASP A 46 20.64 -4.41 11.72
CA ASP A 46 21.58 -5.49 11.52
C ASP A 46 22.84 -4.91 10.85
N LYS A 47 24.00 -5.13 11.48
CA LYS A 47 25.25 -4.40 11.18
C LYS A 47 25.84 -4.66 9.78
N ASN A 48 25.15 -5.39 8.90
CA ASN A 48 25.67 -5.71 7.57
C ASN A 48 24.61 -5.72 6.44
N ILE A 49 23.87 -4.62 6.31
CA ILE A 49 22.88 -4.36 5.23
C ILE A 49 23.42 -4.72 3.84
N ALA A 50 24.70 -4.47 3.56
CA ALA A 50 25.31 -4.81 2.27
C ALA A 50 25.31 -6.32 1.97
N LEU A 51 25.54 -7.16 2.98
CA LEU A 51 25.46 -8.61 2.84
C LEU A 51 24.01 -9.07 2.62
N GLN A 52 23.05 -8.47 3.33
CA GLN A 52 21.63 -8.79 3.15
C GLN A 52 21.16 -8.45 1.73
N ILE A 53 21.52 -7.28 1.21
CA ILE A 53 21.23 -6.90 -0.19
C ILE A 53 21.86 -7.89 -1.16
N LYS A 54 23.13 -8.27 -0.95
CA LYS A 54 23.82 -9.23 -1.80
C LYS A 54 23.15 -10.61 -1.77
N ALA A 55 22.75 -11.07 -0.59
CA ALA A 55 22.02 -12.33 -0.42
C ALA A 55 20.66 -12.29 -1.15
N PHE A 56 19.91 -11.19 -0.99
CA PHE A 56 18.62 -11.04 -1.66
C PHE A 56 18.74 -10.97 -3.19
N ASN A 57 19.74 -10.28 -3.72
CA ASN A 57 20.04 -10.31 -5.15
C ASN A 57 20.44 -11.71 -5.65
N GLY A 58 21.10 -12.50 -4.80
CA GLY A 58 21.35 -13.92 -5.06
C GLY A 58 20.04 -14.69 -5.22
N ILE A 59 19.10 -14.53 -4.28
CA ILE A 59 17.77 -15.13 -4.34
C ILE A 59 17.05 -14.77 -5.65
N ILE A 60 17.05 -13.49 -6.05
CA ILE A 60 16.43 -13.05 -7.31
C ILE A 60 17.08 -13.76 -8.50
N SER A 61 18.42 -13.84 -8.53
CA SER A 61 19.15 -14.51 -9.60
C SER A 61 18.78 -15.98 -9.71
N ASP A 62 18.74 -16.67 -8.57
CA ASP A 62 18.40 -18.10 -8.49
C ASP A 62 16.97 -18.33 -9.00
N CYS A 63 16.01 -17.52 -8.54
CA CYS A 63 14.63 -17.54 -9.01
C CYS A 63 14.54 -17.38 -10.53
N LYS A 64 15.23 -16.39 -11.10
CA LYS A 64 15.20 -16.13 -12.55
C LYS A 64 15.82 -17.27 -13.35
N MET A 65 16.93 -17.81 -12.86
CA MET A 65 17.57 -18.97 -13.48
C MET A 65 16.64 -20.18 -13.47
N GLU A 66 15.98 -20.44 -12.36
CA GLU A 66 15.06 -21.56 -12.21
C GLU A 66 13.84 -21.43 -13.10
N VAL A 67 13.22 -20.23 -13.17
CA VAL A 67 12.09 -19.97 -14.09
C VAL A 67 12.48 -20.15 -15.55
N LYS A 68 13.71 -19.75 -15.93
CA LYS A 68 14.21 -19.85 -17.30
C LYS A 68 14.57 -21.29 -17.70
N ASN A 69 15.21 -22.03 -16.81
CA ASN A 69 15.77 -23.34 -17.11
C ASN A 69 14.77 -24.49 -16.95
N THR A 70 13.64 -24.22 -16.28
CA THR A 70 12.62 -25.23 -16.01
C THR A 70 11.58 -25.30 -17.14
N ASP A 71 11.36 -26.50 -17.69
CA ASP A 71 10.31 -26.75 -18.70
C ASP A 71 8.90 -26.74 -18.09
N PHE A 72 7.87 -26.77 -18.94
CA PHE A 72 6.47 -26.70 -18.48
C PHE A 72 6.07 -27.89 -17.60
N THR A 73 6.52 -29.10 -17.94
CA THR A 73 6.16 -30.32 -17.19
C THR A 73 6.74 -30.28 -15.79
N HIS A 74 7.97 -29.79 -15.64
CA HIS A 74 8.60 -29.65 -14.33
C HIS A 74 8.00 -28.49 -13.53
N LYS A 75 7.60 -27.38 -14.17
CA LYS A 75 6.83 -26.30 -13.50
C LYS A 75 5.53 -26.82 -12.91
N GLU A 76 4.75 -27.58 -13.68
CA GLU A 76 3.50 -28.20 -13.22
C GLU A 76 3.75 -29.20 -12.08
N TYR A 77 4.82 -29.99 -12.18
CA TYR A 77 5.23 -30.90 -11.12
C TYR A 77 5.54 -30.16 -9.81
N ILE A 78 6.30 -29.06 -9.88
CA ILE A 78 6.64 -28.24 -8.70
C ILE A 78 5.37 -27.60 -8.10
N LEU A 79 4.49 -27.04 -8.92
CA LEU A 79 3.20 -26.50 -8.47
C LEU A 79 2.36 -27.54 -7.73
N LYS A 80 2.31 -28.77 -8.26
CA LYS A 80 1.61 -29.88 -7.62
C LYS A 80 2.28 -30.33 -6.32
N THR A 81 3.60 -30.49 -6.31
CA THR A 81 4.30 -31.16 -5.20
C THR A 81 4.67 -30.25 -4.06
N LEU A 82 5.14 -29.03 -4.35
CA LEU A 82 5.54 -28.07 -3.32
C LEU A 82 4.40 -27.17 -2.88
N TYR A 83 3.45 -26.88 -3.77
CA TYR A 83 2.38 -25.91 -3.52
C TYR A 83 0.97 -26.52 -3.50
N ASP A 84 0.86 -27.85 -3.62
CA ASP A 84 -0.41 -28.58 -3.63
C ASP A 84 -1.43 -28.01 -4.64
N LEU A 85 -0.91 -27.61 -5.80
CA LEU A 85 -1.65 -26.97 -6.90
C LEU A 85 -1.56 -27.82 -8.17
N ASP A 86 -2.44 -28.82 -8.28
CA ASP A 86 -2.58 -29.64 -9.49
C ASP A 86 -3.42 -28.91 -10.55
N ILE A 87 -2.77 -27.98 -11.27
CA ILE A 87 -3.42 -27.10 -12.23
C ILE A 87 -4.26 -27.85 -13.26
N ASN A 88 -3.85 -29.04 -13.69
CA ASN A 88 -4.56 -29.80 -14.72
C ASN A 88 -5.88 -30.39 -14.21
N HIS A 89 -5.95 -30.74 -12.92
CA HIS A 89 -7.12 -31.40 -12.32
C HIS A 89 -8.03 -30.46 -11.53
N LEU A 90 -7.56 -29.25 -11.20
CA LEU A 90 -8.36 -28.25 -10.49
C LEU A 90 -9.21 -27.40 -11.43
N THR A 91 -10.38 -27.01 -10.95
CA THR A 91 -11.18 -25.94 -11.56
C THR A 91 -10.53 -24.58 -11.32
N TYR A 92 -10.91 -23.57 -12.10
CA TYR A 92 -10.38 -22.22 -11.91
C TYR A 92 -10.72 -21.64 -10.53
N LEU A 93 -11.92 -21.89 -10.01
CA LEU A 93 -12.31 -21.48 -8.66
C LEU A 93 -11.39 -22.09 -7.59
N GLN A 94 -11.08 -23.38 -7.70
CA GLN A 94 -10.17 -24.05 -6.77
C GLN A 94 -8.74 -23.50 -6.87
N ILE A 95 -8.30 -23.10 -8.07
CA ILE A 95 -7.00 -22.44 -8.25
C ILE A 95 -7.00 -21.08 -7.56
N GLU A 96 -8.08 -20.30 -7.66
CA GLU A 96 -8.22 -19.03 -6.94
C GLU A 96 -8.17 -19.22 -5.42
N GLU A 97 -8.90 -20.20 -4.89
CA GLU A 97 -8.90 -20.53 -3.46
C GLU A 97 -7.50 -20.92 -2.96
N LYS A 98 -6.78 -21.74 -3.75
CA LYS A 98 -5.41 -22.15 -3.44
C LYS A 98 -4.43 -20.98 -3.51
N LEU A 99 -4.60 -20.07 -4.48
CA LEU A 99 -3.82 -18.84 -4.59
C LEU A 99 -4.04 -17.96 -3.36
N ASP A 100 -5.29 -17.69 -2.97
CA ASP A 100 -5.60 -16.89 -1.78
C ASP A 100 -5.05 -17.54 -0.49
N LEU A 101 -5.13 -18.87 -0.38
CA LEU A 101 -4.53 -19.62 0.74
C LEU A 101 -3.00 -19.53 0.77
N PHE A 102 -2.35 -19.63 -0.40
CA PHE A 102 -0.89 -19.48 -0.51
C PHE A 102 -0.47 -18.09 -0.03
N MET A 103 -1.13 -17.03 -0.51
CA MET A 103 -0.85 -15.66 -0.10
C MET A 103 -1.02 -15.47 1.41
N LYS A 104 -2.09 -16.03 1.99
CA LYS A 104 -2.34 -15.96 3.43
C LYS A 104 -1.27 -16.67 4.26
N ASN A 105 -0.83 -17.84 3.83
CA ASN A 105 0.11 -18.67 4.61
C ASN A 105 1.57 -18.22 4.53
N HIS A 106 1.97 -17.58 3.42
CA HIS A 106 3.38 -17.23 3.17
C HIS A 106 3.69 -15.75 3.30
N ILE A 107 2.67 -14.88 3.27
CA ILE A 107 2.87 -13.43 3.33
C ILE A 107 1.89 -12.76 4.30
N GLY A 108 0.68 -13.31 4.40
CA GLY A 108 -0.30 -12.87 5.39
C GLY A 108 0.19 -13.10 6.82
N SER A 109 -0.40 -12.34 7.74
CA SER A 109 -0.25 -12.52 9.18
C SER A 109 -1.56 -13.00 9.80
N ASP A 110 -1.49 -13.51 11.02
CA ASP A 110 -2.69 -13.80 11.82
C ASP A 110 -3.52 -12.53 12.13
N GLU A 111 -2.87 -11.37 12.13
CA GLU A 111 -3.52 -10.05 12.22
C GLU A 111 -3.92 -9.51 10.84
N ASP A 112 -4.98 -8.70 10.77
CA ASP A 112 -5.46 -8.08 9.52
C ASP A 112 -4.66 -6.81 9.14
N TYR A 113 -3.34 -6.96 8.91
CA TYR A 113 -2.50 -5.82 8.53
C TYR A 113 -2.86 -5.23 7.17
N GLU A 114 -3.35 -6.04 6.22
CA GLU A 114 -3.85 -5.53 4.93
C GLU A 114 -5.05 -4.60 5.14
N GLY A 115 -6.01 -4.99 5.97
CA GLY A 115 -7.15 -4.16 6.36
C GLY A 115 -6.73 -2.88 7.08
N ILE A 116 -5.76 -2.96 7.98
CA ILE A 116 -5.19 -1.80 8.68
C ILE A 116 -4.53 -0.83 7.69
N ILE A 117 -3.71 -1.31 6.75
CA ILE A 117 -3.08 -0.47 5.71
C ILE A 117 -4.14 0.23 4.85
N SER A 118 -5.14 -0.51 4.40
CA SER A 118 -6.25 0.03 3.60
C SER A 118 -7.00 1.14 4.34
N LEU A 119 -7.30 0.90 5.62
CA LEU A 119 -7.94 1.89 6.49
C LEU A 119 -7.06 3.13 6.66
N LEU A 120 -5.77 2.96 6.97
CA LEU A 120 -4.83 4.08 7.15
C LEU A 120 -4.72 4.93 5.89
N LYS A 121 -4.59 4.31 4.71
CA LYS A 121 -4.57 5.01 3.41
C LYS A 121 -5.83 5.83 3.20
N LYS A 122 -7.01 5.26 3.48
CA LYS A 122 -8.29 5.95 3.35
C LYS A 122 -8.38 7.15 4.30
N ILE A 123 -7.98 6.99 5.56
CA ILE A 123 -7.98 8.08 6.55
C ILE A 123 -7.03 9.20 6.12
N ILE A 124 -5.82 8.86 5.67
CA ILE A 124 -4.84 9.85 5.19
C ILE A 124 -5.40 10.62 3.98
N TYR A 125 -6.03 9.93 3.03
CA TYR A 125 -6.70 10.55 1.88
C TYR A 125 -7.82 11.52 2.30
N ASP A 126 -8.66 11.11 3.25
CA ASP A 126 -9.72 11.96 3.79
C ASP A 126 -9.15 13.21 4.49
N LEU A 127 -8.06 13.06 5.25
CA LEU A 127 -7.36 14.18 5.90
C LEU A 127 -6.77 15.16 4.88
N ASP A 128 -6.27 14.67 3.75
CA ASP A 128 -5.76 15.52 2.67
C ASP A 128 -6.88 16.33 2.01
N ASN A 129 -8.02 15.70 1.70
CA ASN A 129 -9.19 16.40 1.16
C ASN A 129 -9.73 17.47 2.12
N ILE A 130 -9.76 17.17 3.42
CA ILE A 130 -10.16 18.13 4.46
C ILE A 130 -9.16 19.29 4.54
N SER A 131 -7.86 18.98 4.55
CA SER A 131 -6.79 19.99 4.62
C SER A 131 -6.85 20.93 3.42
N GLN A 132 -7.06 20.39 2.22
CA GLN A 132 -7.22 21.16 1.00
C GLN A 132 -8.47 22.06 1.05
N SER A 133 -9.59 21.53 1.55
CA SER A 133 -10.82 22.30 1.75
C SER A 133 -10.62 23.48 2.71
N ILE A 134 -9.84 23.30 3.78
CA ILE A 134 -9.51 24.37 4.72
C ILE A 134 -8.54 25.37 4.08
N GLN A 135 -7.54 24.92 3.30
CA GLN A 135 -6.63 25.81 2.56
C GLN A 135 -7.40 26.72 1.61
N TYR A 136 -8.38 26.21 0.88
CA TYR A 136 -9.25 27.05 0.04
C TYR A 136 -10.02 28.11 0.84
N GLN A 137 -10.45 27.81 2.06
CA GLN A 137 -11.09 28.82 2.93
C GLN A 137 -10.08 29.89 3.38
N VAL A 138 -8.85 29.50 3.71
CA VAL A 138 -7.78 30.43 4.06
C VAL A 138 -7.49 31.37 2.89
N GLU A 139 -7.30 30.82 1.69
CA GLU A 139 -7.06 31.60 0.46
C GLU A 139 -8.22 32.56 0.16
N ALA A 140 -9.46 32.11 0.28
CA ALA A 140 -10.64 32.94 0.08
C ALA A 140 -10.72 34.09 1.10
N ILE A 141 -10.40 33.83 2.38
CA ILE A 141 -10.38 34.86 3.42
C ILE A 141 -9.31 35.92 3.09
N VAL A 142 -8.08 35.49 2.79
CA VAL A 142 -6.95 36.37 2.42
C VAL A 142 -7.31 37.23 1.22
N PHE A 143 -7.89 36.64 0.18
CA PHE A 143 -8.25 37.33 -1.06
C PHE A 143 -9.36 38.37 -0.86
N THR A 144 -10.37 38.04 -0.06
CA THR A 144 -11.60 38.85 0.02
C THR A 144 -11.56 39.98 1.06
N LYS A 145 -10.59 39.99 1.99
CA LYS A 145 -10.46 40.99 3.10
C LYS A 145 -11.81 41.30 3.79
N GLN A 146 -12.68 40.31 3.92
CA GLN A 146 -14.11 40.48 4.24
C GLN A 146 -14.46 40.96 5.67
N SER A 147 -13.48 41.27 6.53
CA SER A 147 -13.72 41.55 7.95
C SER A 147 -12.82 42.67 8.49
N PRO A 148 -13.20 43.35 9.58
CA PRO A 148 -12.29 44.20 10.35
C PRO A 148 -10.99 43.44 10.68
N LEU A 149 -9.84 44.12 10.62
CA LEU A 149 -8.49 43.53 10.78
C LEU A 149 -8.39 42.52 11.93
N PHE A 150 -8.96 42.84 13.09
CA PHE A 150 -8.95 41.95 14.26
C PHE A 150 -9.76 40.65 14.06
N LEU A 151 -10.97 40.74 13.51
CA LEU A 151 -11.82 39.57 13.22
C LEU A 151 -11.24 38.72 12.09
N PHE A 152 -10.61 39.37 11.11
CA PHE A 152 -9.86 38.73 10.04
C PHE A 152 -8.70 37.89 10.60
N GLN A 153 -7.85 38.49 11.44
CA GLN A 153 -6.69 37.82 12.07
C GLN A 153 -7.14 36.62 12.92
N LYS A 154 -8.19 36.80 13.74
CA LYS A 154 -8.72 35.73 14.61
C LYS A 154 -9.26 34.54 13.80
N LYS A 155 -9.95 34.80 12.68
CA LYS A 155 -10.49 33.75 11.82
C LYS A 155 -9.37 33.01 11.07
N LEU A 156 -8.37 33.72 10.56
CA LEU A 156 -7.21 33.15 9.88
C LEU A 156 -6.41 32.24 10.83
N ASN A 157 -6.11 32.71 12.05
CA ASN A 157 -5.36 31.94 13.05
C ASN A 157 -6.07 30.62 13.37
N ARG A 158 -7.40 30.62 13.55
CA ARG A 158 -8.17 29.40 13.81
C ARG A 158 -8.05 28.35 12.69
N TYR A 159 -8.06 28.77 11.42
CA TYR A 159 -7.89 27.84 10.30
C TYR A 159 -6.45 27.30 10.22
N ASN A 160 -5.45 28.17 10.45
CA ASN A 160 -4.05 27.76 10.49
C ASN A 160 -3.77 26.77 11.63
N GLU A 161 -4.33 26.98 12.83
CA GLU A 161 -4.24 26.03 13.94
C GLU A 161 -4.84 24.67 13.58
N LYS A 162 -6.00 24.65 12.88
CA LYS A 162 -6.61 23.41 12.40
C LYS A 162 -5.73 22.69 11.37
N LEU A 163 -5.15 23.42 10.41
CA LEU A 163 -4.22 22.85 9.44
C LEU A 163 -2.99 22.26 10.11
N ILE A 164 -2.44 22.92 11.13
CA ILE A 164 -1.31 22.40 11.91
C ILE A 164 -1.70 21.11 12.65
N LYS A 165 -2.87 21.07 13.29
CA LYS A 165 -3.37 19.85 13.96
C LYS A 165 -3.56 18.70 12.97
N LEU A 166 -4.23 18.95 11.85
CA LEU A 166 -4.43 17.96 10.79
C LEU A 166 -3.11 17.42 10.24
N LYS A 167 -2.14 18.30 10.01
CA LYS A 167 -0.79 17.91 9.58
C LYS A 167 -0.12 16.98 10.59
N LYS A 168 -0.18 17.29 11.89
CA LYS A 168 0.38 16.43 12.94
C LYS A 168 -0.28 15.05 12.99
N ILE A 169 -1.60 14.98 12.87
CA ILE A 169 -2.34 13.71 12.82
C ILE A 169 -1.93 12.92 11.58
N LYS A 170 -1.89 13.57 10.42
CA LYS A 170 -1.44 12.96 9.16
C LYS A 170 -0.02 12.41 9.28
N ASP A 171 0.93 13.21 9.76
CA ASP A 171 2.33 12.78 9.94
C ASP A 171 2.42 11.55 10.86
N SER A 172 1.61 11.49 11.93
CA SER A 172 1.52 10.32 12.82
C SER A 172 0.99 9.08 12.10
N LEU A 173 -0.07 9.24 11.31
CA LEU A 173 -0.66 8.14 10.54
C LEU A 173 0.24 7.64 9.42
N GLN A 174 0.97 8.53 8.77
CA GLN A 174 1.95 8.17 7.76
C GLN A 174 3.07 7.32 8.36
N LYS A 175 3.61 7.70 9.52
CA LYS A 175 4.60 6.87 10.23
C LYS A 175 4.06 5.49 10.59
N LYS A 176 2.80 5.41 11.02
CA LYS A 176 2.20 4.12 11.31
C LYS A 176 2.01 3.28 10.04
N LEU A 177 1.54 3.91 8.96
CA LEU A 177 1.40 3.25 7.67
C LEU A 177 2.76 2.71 7.19
N GLU A 178 3.83 3.50 7.32
CA GLU A 178 5.21 3.09 7.04
C GLU A 178 5.59 1.83 7.85
N LEU A 179 5.39 1.83 9.18
CA LEU A 179 5.75 0.69 10.05
C LEU A 179 4.97 -0.59 9.74
N VAL A 180 3.64 -0.50 9.55
CA VAL A 180 2.82 -1.67 9.23
C VAL A 180 3.18 -2.22 7.84
N SER A 181 3.49 -1.32 6.91
CA SER A 181 3.95 -1.69 5.56
C SER A 181 5.33 -2.35 5.60
N GLU A 182 6.26 -1.84 6.41
CA GLU A 182 7.59 -2.41 6.62
C GLU A 182 7.49 -3.85 7.15
N TYR A 183 6.58 -4.10 8.11
CA TYR A 183 6.33 -5.45 8.63
C TYR A 183 5.91 -6.44 7.54
N LEU A 184 4.87 -6.12 6.75
CA LEU A 184 4.40 -7.00 5.68
C LEU A 184 5.43 -7.12 4.53
N ALA A 185 6.16 -6.05 4.24
CA ALA A 185 7.24 -6.08 3.25
C ALA A 185 8.36 -7.06 3.69
N ASN A 186 8.69 -7.08 4.97
CA ASN A 186 9.67 -8.05 5.52
C ASN A 186 9.17 -9.49 5.41
N GLN A 187 7.90 -9.75 5.74
CA GLN A 187 7.31 -11.09 5.56
C GLN A 187 7.38 -11.56 4.10
N LEU A 188 7.13 -10.65 3.15
CA LEU A 188 7.28 -10.94 1.73
C LEU A 188 8.74 -11.19 1.33
N ILE A 189 9.69 -10.42 1.85
CA ILE A 189 11.13 -10.60 1.57
C ILE A 189 11.62 -11.95 2.08
N GLU A 190 11.27 -12.31 3.31
CA GLU A 190 11.62 -13.59 3.93
C GLU A 190 11.09 -14.77 3.10
N ASN A 191 9.92 -14.61 2.47
CA ASN A 191 9.28 -15.62 1.64
C ASN A 191 9.42 -15.36 0.13
N PHE A 192 10.31 -14.46 -0.29
CA PHE A 192 10.32 -13.95 -1.66
C PHE A 192 10.56 -15.04 -2.69
N TYR A 193 11.47 -15.98 -2.42
CA TYR A 193 11.74 -17.11 -3.30
C TYR A 193 10.48 -17.90 -3.60
N ASN A 194 9.77 -18.32 -2.55
CA ASN A 194 8.55 -19.13 -2.68
C ASN A 194 7.46 -18.35 -3.41
N PHE A 195 7.26 -17.08 -3.06
CA PHE A 195 6.30 -16.22 -3.72
C PHE A 195 6.62 -16.06 -5.22
N PHE A 196 7.88 -15.76 -5.55
CA PHE A 196 8.29 -15.50 -6.92
C PHE A 196 8.21 -16.76 -7.79
N ILE A 197 8.70 -17.90 -7.31
CA ILE A 197 8.63 -19.18 -8.02
C ILE A 197 7.18 -19.59 -8.23
N PHE A 198 6.35 -19.54 -7.19
CA PHE A 198 4.94 -19.90 -7.28
C PHE A 198 4.20 -19.08 -8.34
N ILE A 199 4.28 -17.74 -8.28
CA ILE A 199 3.62 -16.86 -9.25
C ILE A 199 4.20 -17.07 -10.66
N SER A 200 5.52 -17.12 -10.80
CA SER A 200 6.17 -17.27 -12.11
C SER A 200 5.82 -18.59 -12.78
N PHE A 201 5.78 -19.68 -12.03
CA PHE A 201 5.42 -20.99 -12.59
C PHE A 201 3.95 -21.03 -12.94
N LEU A 202 3.08 -20.48 -12.08
CA LEU A 202 1.65 -20.38 -12.34
C LEU A 202 1.37 -19.64 -13.65
N LEU A 203 1.98 -18.46 -13.84
CA LEU A 203 1.85 -17.65 -15.06
C LEU A 203 2.36 -18.35 -16.31
N ASN A 204 3.40 -19.17 -16.18
CA ASN A 204 3.98 -19.92 -17.28
C ASN A 204 3.21 -21.21 -17.63
N THR A 205 2.12 -21.55 -16.92
CA THR A 205 1.34 -22.73 -17.31
C THR A 205 0.33 -22.41 -18.43
N PRO A 206 0.21 -23.27 -19.48
CA PRO A 206 -0.67 -22.99 -20.62
C PRO A 206 -2.15 -22.81 -20.26
N LYS A 207 -2.61 -23.50 -19.21
CA LYS A 207 -4.01 -23.40 -18.73
C LYS A 207 -4.30 -22.04 -18.12
N ILE A 208 -3.34 -21.46 -17.40
CA ILE A 208 -3.48 -20.13 -16.77
C ILE A 208 -3.30 -19.04 -17.82
N ALA A 209 -2.30 -19.18 -18.70
CA ALA A 209 -2.02 -18.20 -19.76
C ALA A 209 -3.20 -17.98 -20.73
N LYS A 210 -4.18 -18.89 -20.79
CA LYS A 210 -5.39 -18.78 -21.62
C LYS A 210 -6.63 -18.32 -20.86
N ASN A 211 -6.51 -18.00 -19.56
CA ASN A 211 -7.63 -17.58 -18.73
C ASN A 211 -7.42 -16.14 -18.24
N ASP A 212 -8.03 -15.20 -18.94
CA ASP A 212 -7.95 -13.76 -18.63
C ASP A 212 -8.43 -13.44 -17.21
N MET A 213 -9.46 -14.13 -16.71
CA MET A 213 -10.00 -13.89 -15.36
C MET A 213 -8.97 -14.23 -14.28
N LEU A 214 -8.28 -15.36 -14.42
CA LEU A 214 -7.22 -15.76 -13.49
C LEU A 214 -6.00 -14.85 -13.60
N LEU A 215 -5.62 -14.46 -14.82
CA LEU A 215 -4.55 -13.49 -15.04
C LEU A 215 -4.88 -12.14 -14.37
N ILE A 216 -6.11 -11.66 -14.48
CA ILE A 216 -6.58 -10.45 -13.78
C ILE A 216 -6.52 -10.63 -12.26
N LYS A 217 -6.95 -11.77 -11.73
CA LYS A 217 -6.86 -12.07 -10.29
C LYS A 217 -5.41 -12.03 -9.80
N ILE A 218 -4.48 -12.65 -10.53
CA ILE A 218 -3.04 -12.62 -10.20
C ILE A 218 -2.51 -11.19 -10.28
N ALA A 219 -2.85 -10.43 -11.33
CA ALA A 219 -2.44 -9.02 -11.47
C ALA A 219 -2.97 -8.14 -10.33
N ASN A 220 -4.20 -8.40 -9.85
CA ASN A 220 -4.77 -7.71 -8.69
C ASN A 220 -4.03 -8.04 -7.39
N ILE A 221 -3.64 -9.31 -7.20
CA ILE A 221 -2.81 -9.72 -6.07
C ILE A 221 -1.45 -9.00 -6.11
N LEU A 222 -0.77 -8.99 -7.26
CA LEU A 222 0.50 -8.27 -7.42
C LEU A 222 0.33 -6.77 -7.16
N THR A 223 -0.76 -6.17 -7.64
CA THR A 223 -1.10 -4.76 -7.38
C THR A 223 -1.29 -4.50 -5.88
N ARG A 224 -2.02 -5.37 -5.18
CA ARG A 224 -2.22 -5.28 -3.75
C ARG A 224 -0.90 -5.30 -2.98
N TYR A 225 0.03 -6.19 -3.32
CA TYR A 225 1.34 -6.23 -2.65
C TYR A 225 2.23 -5.05 -3.00
N ILE A 226 2.22 -4.55 -4.24
CA ILE A 226 2.88 -3.29 -4.58
C ILE A 226 2.35 -2.16 -3.68
N GLU A 227 1.03 -2.06 -3.55
CA GLU A 227 0.39 -1.06 -2.71
C GLU A 227 0.71 -1.22 -1.23
N ILE A 228 0.91 -2.45 -0.73
CA ILE A 228 1.28 -2.72 0.66
C ILE A 228 2.74 -2.31 0.92
N ILE A 229 3.65 -2.56 -0.02
CA ILE A 229 5.10 -2.32 0.19
C ILE A 229 5.46 -0.85 -0.07
N GLU A 230 4.82 -0.19 -1.04
CA GLU A 230 5.18 1.18 -1.43
C GLU A 230 5.27 2.17 -0.26
N PRO A 231 4.36 2.17 0.73
CA PRO A 231 4.48 3.07 1.88
C PRO A 231 5.70 2.78 2.77
N ALA A 232 6.29 1.58 2.74
CA ALA A 232 7.50 1.27 3.50
C ALA A 232 8.74 2.02 2.99
N LEU A 233 8.74 2.47 1.72
CA LEU A 233 9.90 3.08 1.05
C LEU A 233 10.26 4.50 1.53
N SER A 234 9.56 5.05 2.53
CA SER A 234 9.71 6.40 3.11
C SER A 234 10.00 7.55 2.10
N ASN A 235 9.11 8.54 2.04
CA ASN A 235 9.26 9.69 1.13
C ASN A 235 10.45 10.64 1.46
N ARG A 236 11.32 10.31 2.43
CA ARG A 236 12.24 11.30 3.04
C ARG A 236 13.74 10.96 2.97
N SER A 237 14.13 9.72 2.71
CA SER A 237 15.54 9.39 2.44
C SER A 237 15.66 7.97 1.90
N LEU A 238 16.41 7.78 0.81
CA LEU A 238 16.90 6.46 0.38
C LEU A 238 17.80 5.90 1.49
N HIS A 239 17.22 5.18 2.45
CA HIS A 239 18.03 4.41 3.37
C HIS A 239 18.51 3.15 2.66
N TYR A 240 19.77 2.75 2.89
CA TYR A 240 20.32 1.55 2.28
C TYR A 240 19.49 0.29 2.58
N LYS A 241 18.81 0.25 3.73
CA LYS A 241 17.88 -0.83 4.08
C LYS A 241 16.68 -0.94 3.12
N ASP A 242 16.25 0.17 2.52
CA ASP A 242 15.08 0.22 1.62
C ASP A 242 15.39 -0.34 0.22
N MET A 243 16.68 -0.55 -0.11
CA MET A 243 17.07 -1.13 -1.40
C MET A 243 16.47 -2.51 -1.63
N ILE A 244 16.33 -3.33 -0.58
CA ILE A 244 15.74 -4.67 -0.69
C ILE A 244 14.26 -4.55 -1.10
N TYR A 245 13.51 -3.63 -0.48
CA TYR A 245 12.13 -3.35 -0.87
C TYR A 245 12.03 -2.86 -2.31
N HIS A 246 12.96 -2.01 -2.77
CA HIS A 246 13.00 -1.57 -4.16
C HIS A 246 13.23 -2.72 -5.14
N TYR A 247 14.16 -3.63 -4.86
CA TYR A 247 14.38 -4.80 -5.70
C TYR A 247 13.16 -5.73 -5.72
N ALA A 248 12.57 -6.01 -4.56
CA ALA A 248 11.35 -6.82 -4.48
C ALA A 248 10.20 -6.20 -5.29
N LEU A 249 9.96 -4.89 -5.12
CA LEU A 249 8.95 -4.14 -5.87
C LEU A 249 9.19 -4.15 -7.37
N PHE A 250 10.45 -4.02 -7.81
CA PHE A 250 10.80 -4.10 -9.21
C PHE A 250 10.41 -5.46 -9.81
N GLU A 251 10.77 -6.56 -9.15
CA GLU A 251 10.44 -7.91 -9.62
C GLU A 251 8.93 -8.19 -9.63
N ILE A 252 8.19 -7.72 -8.62
CA ILE A 252 6.72 -7.84 -8.58
C ILE A 252 6.07 -7.05 -9.73
N LYS A 253 6.60 -5.85 -10.02
CA LYS A 253 6.15 -5.02 -11.16
C LYS A 253 6.44 -5.70 -12.50
N GLU A 254 7.59 -6.32 -12.66
CA GLU A 254 7.92 -7.10 -13.86
C GLU A 254 6.99 -8.31 -14.05
N LEU A 255 6.69 -9.06 -12.99
CA LEU A 255 5.70 -10.15 -13.05
C LEU A 255 4.31 -9.66 -13.48
N LYS A 256 3.88 -8.51 -12.95
CA LYS A 256 2.61 -7.90 -13.35
C LYS A 256 2.62 -7.47 -14.82
N GLU A 257 3.71 -6.87 -15.28
CA GLU A 257 3.86 -6.41 -16.66
C GLU A 257 3.82 -7.57 -17.66
N GLN A 258 4.36 -8.74 -17.30
CA GLN A 258 4.24 -9.95 -18.13
C GLN A 258 2.78 -10.33 -18.40
N ILE A 259 1.91 -10.21 -17.39
CA ILE A 259 0.47 -10.50 -17.51
C ILE A 259 -0.22 -9.49 -18.44
N LEU A 260 0.12 -8.21 -18.29
CA LEU A 260 -0.46 -7.15 -19.12
C LEU A 260 -0.06 -7.30 -20.59
N LYS A 261 1.17 -7.76 -20.85
CA LYS A 261 1.65 -8.05 -22.21
C LYS A 261 1.03 -9.32 -22.82
N SER A 262 0.60 -10.28 -22.00
CA SER A 262 -0.03 -11.51 -22.49
C SER A 262 -1.53 -11.36 -22.79
N THR A 263 -2.15 -10.27 -22.33
CA THR A 263 -3.60 -10.00 -22.46
C THR A 263 -3.92 -8.96 -23.55
N LEU A 264 -2.91 -8.38 -24.20
CA LEU A 264 -2.99 -7.46 -25.35
C LEU A 264 -2.64 -8.18 -26.64
#